data_AF-A0A8C9A6N3-F1
#
_entry.id   AF-A0A8C9A6N3-F1
#
_cell.length_a   1.000
_cell.length_b   1.000
_cell.length_c   1.000
_cell.angle_alpha   90.00
_cell.angle_beta   90.00
_cell.angle_gamma   90.00
#
_symmetry.space_group_name_H-M   'P 1'
#
loop_
_entity.id
_entity.type
_entity.pdbx_description
1 polymer ?
#
loop_
_entity_poly.entity_id
_entity_poly.type
_entity_poly.pdbx_seq_one_letter_code
_entity_poly.pdbx_strand_id
1 'polypeptide(L)'
;MAKLLSCVLGPRLYKIYRERDSERGPSGVPETPTSVTSPPSSSWDTYYQPRALEKHADSILALASVFWSISYYSSPFAFFYLYRKGYLSLSKVVPFSHYAGTLLLLLAGVACLRGIGRWTNPQYRQFITILEATHRNQSSENKRQLSNYNFDFRSWPVDFHWEEPSSRKESRGGPSHRGVALLRPEPLHRGTADTLLNRVKKLPCQITSYLVAHTLGRRMLYPGSVYLLQKALMPVLLQGQARLVEECNGRRAKLLACDGNEIDTMFVDRRGTAETQGQKLVICCEGNAGFYEVGCVSTPLEAGYSVLGWNHPGFAGSTGVPFPQNEANAMDVVVQFAIHRLGFQPQDIVIYAWSIGGFTATWAAMSYPDVSAVILDASFDDLVPLALKVMPDSWRGLVTRTVRQHLNLNNAEQLCRYQGPVLLIRRTKDEIITTTNLPLHLRPPGTQYPRVMAEEGLRVVRQWLEASSQLEEASVYSQWEVDEDWCLSVLRSYQAEHGPDFPWSVGEDISTDGRRQLALFLARKHLHNFEATHCTPLPAQNFQMPWHL
;
A
#
# COMPACT_ATOMS: atom_id res chain seq x y z
N MET A 1 -36.12 1.29 22.96
CA MET A 1 -35.73 2.57 22.34
C MET A 1 -34.23 2.66 22.10
N ALA A 2 -33.37 2.66 23.14
CA ALA A 2 -31.91 2.83 22.98
C ALA A 2 -31.26 1.88 21.97
N LYS A 3 -31.46 0.56 22.11
CA LYS A 3 -30.88 -0.41 21.17
C LYS A 3 -31.42 -0.27 19.72
N LEU A 4 -32.63 0.30 19.52
CA LEU A 4 -33.23 0.42 18.17
C LEU A 4 -32.51 1.52 17.41
N LEU A 5 -32.19 2.61 18.10
CA LEU A 5 -31.33 3.66 17.59
C LEU A 5 -29.96 3.10 17.17
N SER A 6 -29.39 2.20 17.97
CA SER A 6 -28.14 1.50 17.64
C SER A 6 -28.25 0.66 16.38
N CYS A 7 -29.39 0.04 16.09
CA CYS A 7 -29.61 -0.68 14.83
C CYS A 7 -29.78 0.24 13.62
N VAL A 8 -30.39 1.42 13.81
CA VAL A 8 -30.57 2.44 12.75
C VAL A 8 -29.23 3.04 12.35
N LEU A 9 -28.42 3.44 13.35
CA LEU A 9 -27.12 4.09 13.17
C LEU A 9 -25.97 3.10 13.03
N GLY A 10 -26.19 1.82 13.34
CA GLY A 10 -25.17 0.80 13.36
C GLY A 10 -24.55 0.53 11.98
N PRO A 11 -23.33 -0.02 11.95
CA PRO A 11 -22.64 -0.36 10.72
C PRO A 11 -23.36 -1.48 9.96
N ARG A 12 -23.08 -1.60 8.67
CA ARG A 12 -23.42 -2.79 7.90
C ARG A 12 -22.57 -3.97 8.39
N LEU A 13 -23.24 -5.09 8.62
CA LEU A 13 -22.61 -6.38 8.90
C LEU A 13 -22.53 -7.16 7.57
N TYR A 14 -21.35 -7.64 7.23
CA TYR A 14 -21.08 -8.37 5.99
C TYR A 14 -21.05 -9.88 6.20
N LYS A 15 -20.30 -10.32 7.21
CA LYS A 15 -20.02 -11.75 7.44
C LYS A 15 -19.84 -12.05 8.92
N ILE A 16 -20.18 -13.28 9.31
CA ILE A 16 -19.93 -13.82 10.64
C ILE A 16 -18.99 -15.00 10.46
N TYR A 17 -17.78 -14.89 10.97
CA TYR A 17 -16.79 -15.95 10.96
C TYR A 17 -17.17 -17.03 11.96
N ARG A 18 -16.87 -18.29 11.65
CA ARG A 18 -17.06 -19.39 12.58
C ARG A 18 -16.18 -19.20 13.81
N GLU A 19 -16.71 -19.59 14.96
CA GLU A 19 -15.98 -19.52 16.23
C GLU A 19 -14.71 -20.38 16.12
N ARG A 20 -13.57 -19.83 16.54
CA ARG A 20 -12.28 -20.52 16.49
C ARG A 20 -12.36 -21.72 17.43
N ASP A 21 -12.47 -22.93 16.89
CA ASP A 21 -12.20 -24.16 17.63
C ASP A 21 -10.72 -24.13 18.04
N SER A 22 -10.47 -23.54 19.20
CA SER A 22 -9.20 -23.62 19.89
C SER A 22 -9.13 -25.04 20.43
N GLU A 23 -8.03 -25.75 20.17
CA GLU A 23 -7.78 -27.17 20.53
C GLU A 23 -8.17 -28.24 19.50
N ARG A 24 -7.49 -28.25 18.34
CA ARG A 24 -7.03 -29.54 17.80
C ARG A 24 -5.52 -29.63 18.01
N GLY A 25 -5.12 -30.44 18.98
CA GLY A 25 -3.73 -30.83 19.17
C GLY A 25 -3.14 -31.49 17.92
N PRO A 26 -1.81 -31.67 17.84
CA PRO A 26 -1.16 -32.23 16.67
C PRO A 26 -1.74 -33.63 16.39
N SER A 27 -2.42 -33.77 15.25
CA SER A 27 -2.97 -35.04 14.79
C SER A 27 -1.81 -35.99 14.47
N GLY A 28 -1.55 -36.92 15.40
CA GLY A 28 -0.77 -38.12 15.11
C GLY A 28 -1.54 -39.06 14.20
N VAL A 29 -0.80 -39.60 13.21
CA VAL A 29 -0.92 -40.87 12.46
C VAL A 29 -2.33 -41.43 12.15
N PRO A 30 -2.62 -41.83 10.88
CA PRO A 30 -3.97 -42.20 10.46
C PRO A 30 -4.30 -43.68 10.72
N GLU A 31 -5.43 -43.96 11.39
CA GLU A 31 -6.07 -45.28 11.36
C GLU A 31 -7.57 -45.19 11.01
N THR A 32 -7.89 -45.74 9.84
CA THR A 32 -9.16 -46.30 9.32
C THR A 32 -10.46 -45.46 9.24
N PRO A 33 -11.26 -45.63 8.15
CA PRO A 33 -12.35 -44.73 7.81
C PRO A 33 -13.72 -45.33 8.19
N THR A 34 -14.41 -44.75 9.16
CA THR A 34 -15.87 -44.92 9.29
C THR A 34 -16.47 -43.78 10.11
N SER A 35 -16.81 -42.68 9.43
CA SER A 35 -18.05 -41.95 9.72
C SER A 35 -18.34 -41.01 8.56
N VAL A 36 -19.59 -41.03 8.10
CA VAL A 36 -20.10 -40.19 7.03
C VAL A 36 -20.13 -38.76 7.54
N THR A 37 -19.10 -37.98 7.23
CA THR A 37 -19.11 -36.54 7.45
C THR A 37 -20.01 -35.92 6.39
N SER A 38 -21.01 -35.17 6.86
CA SER A 38 -21.88 -34.32 6.05
C SER A 38 -21.03 -33.47 5.09
N PRO A 39 -21.51 -33.17 3.87
CA PRO A 39 -20.75 -32.35 2.94
C PRO A 39 -20.44 -30.98 3.59
N PRO A 40 -19.26 -30.38 3.34
CA PRO A 40 -18.97 -29.06 3.86
C PRO A 40 -20.05 -28.10 3.36
N SER A 41 -20.80 -27.51 4.30
CA SER A 41 -21.73 -26.41 4.05
C SER A 41 -21.03 -25.36 3.19
N SER A 42 -21.69 -24.88 2.15
CA SER A 42 -21.11 -23.93 1.20
C SER A 42 -20.51 -22.71 1.94
N SER A 43 -19.39 -22.17 1.46
CA SER A 43 -18.76 -20.97 2.04
C SER A 43 -19.70 -19.75 2.13
N TRP A 44 -20.80 -19.78 1.37
CA TRP A 44 -21.88 -18.79 1.36
C TRP A 44 -22.75 -18.78 2.61
N ASP A 45 -22.82 -19.90 3.36
CA ASP A 45 -23.68 -20.04 4.56
C ASP A 45 -23.20 -19.19 5.75
N THR A 46 -21.99 -18.59 5.66
CA THR A 46 -21.40 -17.74 6.71
C THR A 46 -21.61 -16.23 6.48
N TYR A 47 -22.04 -15.81 5.29
CA TYR A 47 -22.34 -14.39 5.04
C TYR A 47 -23.61 -13.97 5.78
N TYR A 48 -23.62 -12.74 6.30
CA TYR A 48 -24.77 -12.21 7.03
C TYR A 48 -25.98 -12.15 6.09
N GLN A 49 -27.10 -12.75 6.53
CA GLN A 49 -28.35 -12.77 5.77
C GLN A 49 -29.29 -11.67 6.29
N PRO A 50 -29.36 -10.50 5.61
CA PRO A 50 -30.29 -9.45 6.00
C PRO A 50 -31.72 -9.90 5.75
N ARG A 51 -32.62 -9.50 6.65
CA ARG A 51 -34.07 -9.71 6.44
C ARG A 51 -34.57 -8.88 5.27
N ALA A 52 -35.72 -9.26 4.70
CA ALA A 52 -36.28 -8.59 3.52
C ALA A 52 -36.31 -7.05 3.66
N LEU A 53 -36.75 -6.54 4.82
CA LEU A 53 -36.86 -5.11 5.05
C LEU A 53 -35.48 -4.41 5.05
N GLU A 54 -34.46 -5.00 5.68
CA GLU A 54 -33.08 -4.50 5.62
C GLU A 54 -32.53 -4.56 4.19
N LYS A 55 -32.72 -5.69 3.49
CA LYS A 55 -32.23 -5.90 2.13
C LYS A 55 -32.76 -4.83 1.15
N HIS A 56 -34.06 -4.56 1.15
CA HIS A 56 -34.65 -3.56 0.26
C HIS A 56 -34.19 -2.14 0.61
N ALA A 57 -34.10 -1.82 1.91
CA ALA A 57 -33.62 -0.52 2.35
C ALA A 57 -32.15 -0.30 1.96
N ASP A 58 -31.30 -1.30 2.12
CA ASP A 58 -29.89 -1.25 1.70
C ASP A 58 -29.75 -1.11 0.18
N SER A 59 -30.61 -1.76 -0.63
CA SER A 59 -30.62 -1.56 -2.09
C SER A 59 -30.93 -0.10 -2.46
N ILE A 60 -31.90 0.53 -1.80
CA ILE A 60 -32.27 1.93 -2.06
C ILE A 60 -31.13 2.87 -1.65
N LEU A 61 -30.56 2.68 -0.46
CA LEU A 61 -29.43 3.49 0.03
C LEU A 61 -28.15 3.27 -0.81
N ALA A 62 -27.94 2.05 -1.29
CA ALA A 62 -26.84 1.74 -2.20
C ALA A 62 -27.02 2.47 -3.54
N LEU A 63 -28.24 2.54 -4.08
CA LEU A 63 -28.53 3.29 -5.29
C LEU A 63 -28.33 4.80 -5.08
N ALA A 64 -28.86 5.35 -3.97
CA ALA A 64 -28.69 6.75 -3.61
C ALA A 64 -27.21 7.15 -3.47
N SER A 65 -26.37 6.30 -2.87
CA SER A 65 -24.93 6.54 -2.76
C SER A 65 -24.19 6.48 -4.10
N VAL A 66 -24.64 5.66 -5.06
CA VAL A 66 -24.11 5.71 -6.45
C VAL A 66 -24.46 7.04 -7.10
N PHE A 67 -25.73 7.47 -7.03
CA PHE A 67 -26.14 8.77 -7.60
C PHE A 67 -25.43 9.95 -6.95
N TRP A 68 -25.23 9.92 -5.64
CA TRP A 68 -24.44 10.91 -4.92
C TRP A 68 -23.01 10.98 -5.46
N SER A 69 -22.39 9.82 -5.67
CA SER A 69 -21.01 9.74 -6.19
C SER A 69 -20.92 10.26 -7.63
N ILE A 70 -21.83 9.84 -8.52
CA ILE A 70 -21.90 10.36 -9.89
C ILE A 70 -22.11 11.88 -9.88
N SER A 71 -22.97 12.38 -9.01
CA SER A 71 -23.23 13.82 -8.85
C SER A 71 -21.99 14.55 -8.35
N TYR A 72 -21.26 13.99 -7.39
CA TYR A 72 -20.02 14.55 -6.88
C TYR A 72 -18.95 14.67 -7.99
N TYR A 73 -18.74 13.60 -8.77
CA TYR A 73 -17.75 13.61 -9.85
C TYR A 73 -18.17 14.47 -11.05
N SER A 74 -19.48 14.58 -11.34
CA SER A 74 -20.00 15.44 -12.41
C SER A 74 -20.24 16.88 -11.98
N SER A 75 -20.15 17.19 -10.67
CA SER A 75 -20.51 18.51 -10.10
C SER A 75 -19.82 19.71 -10.74
N PRO A 76 -18.53 19.69 -11.15
CA PRO A 76 -17.93 20.86 -11.80
C PRO A 76 -18.57 21.18 -13.14
N PHE A 77 -18.89 20.15 -13.93
CA PHE A 77 -19.57 20.29 -15.22
C PHE A 77 -21.04 20.68 -15.03
N ALA A 78 -21.72 20.06 -14.07
CA ALA A 78 -23.10 20.37 -13.73
C ALA A 78 -23.24 21.82 -13.25
N PHE A 79 -22.34 22.29 -12.39
CA PHE A 79 -22.34 23.67 -11.91
C PHE A 79 -22.14 24.68 -13.04
N PHE A 80 -21.16 24.43 -13.93
CA PHE A 80 -20.94 25.29 -15.10
C PHE A 80 -22.16 25.34 -16.02
N TYR A 81 -22.80 24.20 -16.25
CA TYR A 81 -24.04 24.11 -17.02
C TYR A 81 -25.19 24.90 -16.38
N LEU A 82 -25.41 24.71 -15.07
CA LEU A 82 -26.46 25.41 -14.31
C LEU A 82 -26.23 26.92 -14.27
N TYR A 83 -24.98 27.36 -14.12
CA TYR A 83 -24.59 28.77 -14.21
C TYR A 83 -24.91 29.34 -15.58
N ARG A 84 -24.44 28.70 -16.67
CA ARG A 84 -24.64 29.16 -18.05
C ARG A 84 -26.12 29.24 -18.43
N LYS A 85 -26.97 28.37 -17.89
CA LYS A 85 -28.42 28.34 -18.14
C LYS A 85 -29.23 29.22 -17.16
N GLY A 86 -28.58 29.92 -16.23
CA GLY A 86 -29.27 30.79 -15.28
C GLY A 86 -30.22 30.04 -14.33
N TYR A 87 -29.85 28.81 -13.94
CA TYR A 87 -30.58 28.04 -12.93
C TYR A 87 -30.20 28.40 -11.49
N LEU A 88 -29.13 29.19 -11.29
CA LEU A 88 -28.67 29.63 -9.97
C LEU A 88 -29.42 30.88 -9.45
N SER A 89 -30.59 31.22 -9.99
CA SER A 89 -31.44 32.31 -9.48
C SER A 89 -32.24 31.87 -8.25
N LEU A 90 -32.44 32.78 -7.28
CA LEU A 90 -33.18 32.53 -6.04
C LEU A 90 -34.56 31.88 -6.27
N SER A 91 -35.28 32.31 -7.31
CA SER A 91 -36.60 31.78 -7.65
C SER A 91 -36.60 30.30 -8.06
N LYS A 92 -35.47 29.77 -8.55
CA LYS A 92 -35.33 28.37 -8.99
C LYS A 92 -34.62 27.50 -7.96
N VAL A 93 -33.76 28.09 -7.12
CA VAL A 93 -33.05 27.38 -6.04
C VAL A 93 -34.01 26.96 -4.92
N VAL A 94 -35.01 27.78 -4.59
CA VAL A 94 -35.97 27.46 -3.52
C VAL A 94 -36.77 26.17 -3.81
N PRO A 95 -37.41 25.98 -4.98
CA PRO A 95 -38.04 24.70 -5.31
C PRO A 95 -37.08 23.51 -5.29
N PHE A 96 -35.84 23.69 -5.78
CA PHE A 96 -34.82 22.64 -5.74
C PHE A 96 -34.50 22.22 -4.30
N SER A 97 -34.41 23.19 -3.37
CA SER A 97 -34.20 22.90 -1.95
C SER A 97 -35.33 22.09 -1.33
N HIS A 98 -36.59 22.30 -1.74
CA HIS A 98 -37.73 21.50 -1.28
C HIS A 98 -37.66 20.06 -1.79
N TYR A 99 -37.31 19.86 -3.07
CA TYR A 99 -37.10 18.50 -3.61
C TYR A 99 -35.96 17.78 -2.89
N ALA A 100 -34.84 18.47 -2.66
CA ALA A 100 -33.71 17.92 -1.91
C ALA A 100 -34.10 17.58 -0.47
N GLY A 101 -34.83 18.46 0.22
CA GLY A 101 -35.32 18.23 1.58
C GLY A 101 -36.26 17.02 1.67
N THR A 102 -37.22 16.91 0.75
CA THR A 102 -38.12 15.75 0.67
C THR A 102 -37.35 14.46 0.40
N LEU A 103 -36.38 14.47 -0.51
CA LEU A 103 -35.52 13.30 -0.78
C LEU A 103 -34.74 12.89 0.46
N LEU A 104 -34.14 13.82 1.19
CA LEU A 104 -33.42 13.54 2.44
C LEU A 104 -34.34 12.94 3.51
N LEU A 105 -35.57 13.45 3.65
CA LEU A 105 -36.57 12.90 4.56
C LEU A 105 -36.95 11.46 4.18
N LEU A 106 -37.14 11.18 2.89
CA LEU A 106 -37.41 9.83 2.39
C LEU A 106 -36.24 8.88 2.68
N LEU A 107 -35.01 9.31 2.41
CA LEU A 107 -33.81 8.51 2.71
C LEU A 107 -33.64 8.27 4.21
N ALA A 108 -33.98 9.24 5.06
CA ALA A 108 -34.02 9.06 6.51
C ALA A 108 -35.07 8.01 6.92
N GLY A 109 -36.26 8.04 6.32
CA GLY A 109 -37.29 7.01 6.49
C GLY A 109 -36.79 5.62 6.10
N VAL A 110 -36.10 5.50 4.96
CA VAL A 110 -35.47 4.24 4.51
C VAL A 110 -34.41 3.75 5.50
N ALA A 111 -33.60 4.64 6.06
CA ALA A 111 -32.61 4.29 7.09
C ALA A 111 -33.29 3.79 8.38
N CYS A 112 -34.41 4.37 8.79
CA CYS A 112 -35.21 3.89 9.91
C CYS A 112 -35.78 2.49 9.64
N LEU A 113 -36.31 2.26 8.43
CA LEU A 113 -36.75 0.93 8.00
C LEU A 113 -35.59 -0.07 8.12
N ARG A 114 -34.43 0.21 7.53
CA ARG A 114 -33.23 -0.63 7.67
C ARG A 114 -32.94 -0.99 9.13
N GLY A 115 -33.00 -0.01 10.03
CA GLY A 115 -32.80 -0.21 11.47
C GLY A 115 -33.82 -1.14 12.11
N ILE A 116 -35.10 -1.08 11.72
CA ILE A 116 -36.13 -2.04 12.15
C ILE A 116 -35.79 -3.45 11.62
N GLY A 117 -35.37 -3.57 10.36
CA GLY A 117 -34.93 -4.85 9.77
C GLY A 117 -33.83 -5.51 10.62
N ARG A 118 -32.78 -4.73 10.94
CA ARG A 118 -31.66 -5.11 11.81
C ARG A 118 -32.08 -5.44 13.24
N TRP A 119 -32.99 -4.65 13.83
CA TRP A 119 -33.54 -4.89 15.16
C TRP A 119 -34.24 -6.25 15.25
N THR A 120 -34.94 -6.67 14.20
CA THR A 120 -35.62 -7.96 14.22
C THR A 120 -34.68 -9.14 13.96
N ASN A 121 -33.44 -8.90 13.51
CA ASN A 121 -32.45 -9.95 13.27
C ASN A 121 -31.64 -10.25 14.55
N PRO A 122 -31.71 -11.49 15.10
CA PRO A 122 -30.98 -11.85 16.32
C PRO A 122 -29.45 -11.79 16.15
N GLN A 123 -28.92 -12.18 14.98
CA GLN A 123 -27.47 -12.15 14.72
C GLN A 123 -26.93 -10.72 14.75
N TYR A 124 -27.64 -9.78 14.10
CA TYR A 124 -27.26 -8.37 14.11
C TYR A 124 -27.36 -7.78 15.52
N ARG A 125 -28.38 -8.15 16.30
CA ARG A 125 -28.53 -7.70 17.69
C ARG A 125 -27.40 -8.18 18.60
N GLN A 126 -26.90 -9.39 18.39
CA GLN A 126 -25.73 -9.89 19.12
C GLN A 126 -24.49 -9.08 18.73
N PHE A 127 -24.23 -8.96 17.42
CA PHE A 127 -23.14 -8.16 16.88
C PHE A 127 -23.11 -6.73 17.44
N ILE A 128 -24.22 -5.98 17.34
CA ILE A 128 -24.25 -4.58 17.78
C ILE A 128 -24.03 -4.45 19.29
N THR A 129 -24.47 -5.45 20.07
CA THR A 129 -24.24 -5.48 21.51
C THR A 129 -22.75 -5.68 21.83
N ILE A 130 -22.07 -6.58 21.11
CA ILE A 130 -20.62 -6.81 21.25
C ILE A 130 -19.84 -5.58 20.81
N LEU A 131 -20.23 -4.94 19.71
CA LEU A 131 -19.59 -3.72 19.22
C LEU A 131 -19.70 -2.58 20.25
N GLU A 132 -20.89 -2.33 20.79
CA GLU A 132 -21.11 -1.34 21.84
C GLU A 132 -20.31 -1.66 23.11
N ALA A 133 -20.26 -2.93 23.52
CA ALA A 133 -19.48 -3.37 24.67
C ALA A 133 -17.98 -3.14 24.44
N THR A 134 -17.48 -3.38 23.22
CA THR A 134 -16.07 -3.17 22.84
C THR A 134 -15.71 -1.69 22.82
N HIS A 135 -16.61 -0.82 22.35
CA HIS A 135 -16.41 0.64 22.39
C HIS A 135 -16.39 1.19 23.82
N ARG A 136 -17.17 0.60 24.73
CA ARG A 136 -17.14 0.98 26.16
C ARG A 136 -15.91 0.43 26.88
N ASN A 137 -15.49 -0.78 26.54
CA ASN A 137 -14.36 -1.45 27.16
C ASN A 137 -13.60 -2.30 26.12
N GLN A 138 -12.40 -1.87 25.78
CA GLN A 138 -11.53 -2.52 24.79
C GLN A 138 -10.75 -3.71 25.39
N SER A 139 -11.42 -4.57 26.16
CA SER A 139 -10.80 -5.79 26.70
C SER A 139 -10.40 -6.74 25.57
N SER A 140 -9.36 -7.55 25.80
CA SER A 140 -8.91 -8.56 24.85
C SER A 140 -10.02 -9.56 24.48
N GLU A 141 -10.91 -9.86 25.43
CA GLU A 141 -12.06 -10.75 25.21
C GLU A 141 -13.09 -10.12 24.27
N ASN A 142 -13.45 -8.85 24.49
CA ASN A 142 -14.40 -8.14 23.62
C ASN A 142 -13.85 -8.01 22.19
N LYS A 143 -12.55 -7.70 22.05
CA LYS A 143 -11.88 -7.66 20.74
C LYS A 143 -11.86 -9.04 20.07
N ARG A 144 -11.64 -10.11 20.83
CA ARG A 144 -11.69 -11.49 20.32
C ARG A 144 -13.08 -11.83 19.78
N GLN A 145 -14.14 -11.53 20.54
CA GLN A 145 -15.51 -11.75 20.08
C GLN A 145 -15.87 -10.88 18.87
N LEU A 146 -15.45 -9.61 18.86
CA LEU A 146 -15.69 -8.71 17.74
C LEU A 146 -14.97 -9.18 16.46
N SER A 147 -13.81 -9.83 16.59
CA SER A 147 -13.06 -10.38 15.46
C SER A 147 -13.78 -11.49 14.70
N ASN A 148 -14.85 -12.05 15.27
CA ASN A 148 -15.73 -13.01 14.59
C ASN A 148 -16.72 -12.32 13.63
N TYR A 149 -16.71 -10.99 13.52
CA TYR A 149 -17.61 -10.25 12.66
C TYR A 149 -16.85 -9.39 11.65
N ASN A 150 -17.30 -9.39 10.40
CA ASN A 150 -16.86 -8.47 9.37
C ASN A 150 -17.93 -7.42 9.14
N PHE A 151 -17.61 -6.14 9.32
CA PHE A 151 -18.54 -5.02 9.26
C PHE A 151 -17.85 -3.74 8.77
N ASP A 152 -18.61 -2.66 8.58
CA ASP A 152 -18.06 -1.37 8.12
C ASP A 152 -16.87 -0.92 8.98
N PHE A 153 -15.71 -0.75 8.34
CA PHE A 153 -14.45 -0.41 9.00
C PHE A 153 -14.53 0.87 9.85
N ARG A 154 -15.34 1.85 9.44
CA ARG A 154 -15.57 3.09 10.22
C ARG A 154 -15.97 2.83 11.67
N SER A 155 -16.69 1.74 11.94
CA SER A 155 -17.11 1.40 13.31
C SER A 155 -16.12 0.51 14.06
N TRP A 156 -15.07 0.01 13.39
CA TRP A 156 -14.04 -0.81 14.01
C TRP A 156 -13.25 0.02 15.04
N PRO A 157 -13.03 -0.47 16.28
CA PRO A 157 -12.28 0.26 17.29
C PRO A 157 -10.81 0.40 16.90
N VAL A 158 -10.16 1.50 17.26
CA VAL A 158 -8.71 1.65 17.01
C VAL A 158 -7.93 0.62 17.82
N ASP A 159 -6.98 -0.05 17.17
CA ASP A 159 -6.14 -1.11 17.75
C ASP A 159 -4.75 -0.62 18.12
N PHE A 160 -4.26 0.43 17.45
CA PHE A 160 -2.96 1.03 17.71
C PHE A 160 -2.93 2.50 17.28
N HIS A 161 -2.33 3.35 18.11
CA HIS A 161 -2.09 4.75 17.81
C HIS A 161 -0.59 5.03 17.60
N TRP A 162 -0.27 5.90 16.64
CA TRP A 162 1.10 6.36 16.38
C TRP A 162 1.80 6.99 17.61
N GLU A 163 1.05 7.47 18.60
CA GLU A 163 1.62 8.04 19.84
C GLU A 163 1.97 6.99 20.91
N GLU A 164 1.48 5.75 20.80
CA GLU A 164 1.70 4.70 21.81
C GLU A 164 3.18 4.48 22.15
N PRO A 165 4.11 4.38 21.18
CA PRO A 165 5.53 4.21 21.46
C PRO A 165 6.15 5.40 22.19
N SER A 166 5.71 6.61 21.86
CA SER A 166 6.22 7.89 22.40
C SER A 166 5.84 8.12 23.87
N SER A 167 4.92 7.33 24.42
CA SER A 167 4.45 7.47 25.81
C SER A 167 5.46 6.98 26.88
N ARG A 168 6.62 6.43 26.48
CA ARG A 168 7.71 6.03 27.39
C ARG A 168 9.05 6.65 26.99
N LYS A 169 9.34 7.80 27.63
CA LYS A 169 10.64 8.50 27.77
C LYS A 169 11.27 9.07 26.48
N GLU A 170 11.55 10.37 26.56
CA GLU A 170 12.40 11.20 25.67
C GLU A 170 11.77 11.49 24.29
N SER A 171 11.20 12.67 24.06
CA SER A 171 11.99 13.89 23.85
C SER A 171 11.07 15.11 23.68
N ARG A 172 11.65 16.28 23.95
CA ARG A 172 11.02 17.60 23.92
C ARG A 172 10.63 17.97 22.48
N GLY A 173 9.36 17.81 22.15
CA GLY A 173 8.73 18.39 20.97
C GLY A 173 7.28 17.93 20.92
N GLY A 174 6.33 18.84 21.12
CA GLY A 174 4.91 18.52 21.04
C GLY A 174 4.52 17.91 19.68
N PRO A 175 3.30 17.37 19.54
CA PRO A 175 2.86 16.70 18.32
C PRO A 175 3.08 17.64 17.13
N SER A 176 4.02 17.26 16.28
CA SER A 176 4.22 17.91 15.00
C SER A 176 3.01 17.59 14.13
N HIS A 177 2.03 18.50 14.09
CA HIS A 177 0.94 18.49 13.10
C HIS A 177 1.44 18.48 11.63
N ARG A 178 2.76 18.46 11.39
CA ARG A 178 3.40 18.42 10.07
C ARG A 178 3.58 17.00 9.50
N GLY A 179 3.15 15.95 10.18
CA GLY A 179 3.33 14.57 9.72
C GLY A 179 4.80 14.14 9.76
N VAL A 180 5.09 12.94 9.28
CA VAL A 180 6.46 12.40 9.21
C VAL A 180 7.31 13.13 8.18
N ALA A 181 8.63 13.13 8.35
CA ALA A 181 9.51 13.84 7.44
C ALA A 181 9.55 13.16 6.06
N LEU A 182 9.10 13.89 5.03
CA LEU A 182 9.37 13.52 3.64
C LEU A 182 10.74 13.99 3.19
N LEU A 183 11.36 13.22 2.30
CA LEU A 183 12.53 13.66 1.58
C LEU A 183 12.16 14.81 0.65
N ARG A 184 12.54 16.04 1.05
CA ARG A 184 12.28 17.23 0.24
C ARG A 184 13.20 17.22 -0.98
N PRO A 185 12.68 17.52 -2.18
CA PRO A 185 13.53 17.74 -3.33
C PRO A 185 14.52 18.87 -3.01
N GLU A 186 15.77 18.73 -3.48
CA GLU A 186 16.73 19.81 -3.39
C GLU A 186 16.13 21.09 -3.99
N PRO A 187 16.20 22.23 -3.30
CA PRO A 187 15.71 23.47 -3.87
C PRO A 187 16.53 23.76 -5.14
N LEU A 188 15.90 23.68 -6.31
CA LEU A 188 16.47 24.19 -7.56
C LEU A 188 17.09 25.55 -7.25
N HIS A 189 18.39 25.70 -7.56
CA HIS A 189 19.21 26.85 -7.24
C HIS A 189 18.38 28.13 -7.35
N ARG A 190 18.13 28.77 -6.19
CA ARG A 190 17.44 30.04 -6.09
C ARG A 190 18.30 31.08 -6.80
N GLY A 191 18.06 31.28 -8.09
CA GLY A 191 18.54 32.46 -8.79
C GLY A 191 18.06 33.69 -8.01
N THR A 192 19.01 34.54 -7.64
CA THR A 192 18.86 35.82 -6.94
C THR A 192 18.02 36.80 -7.76
N ALA A 193 16.70 36.57 -7.90
CA ALA A 193 15.70 37.53 -8.37
C ALA A 193 14.27 36.96 -8.24
N ASP A 194 13.88 36.52 -7.05
CA ASP A 194 12.49 36.12 -6.77
C ASP A 194 11.63 37.36 -6.45
N THR A 195 11.56 38.28 -7.41
CA THR A 195 10.80 39.52 -7.32
C THR A 195 9.31 39.21 -7.14
N LEU A 196 8.59 40.02 -6.34
CA LEU A 196 7.15 39.86 -6.05
C LEU A 196 6.31 39.70 -7.32
N LEU A 197 6.71 40.36 -8.40
CA LEU A 197 6.11 40.29 -9.74
C LEU A 197 6.22 38.89 -10.39
N ASN A 198 7.32 38.17 -10.17
CA ASN A 198 7.51 36.79 -10.62
C ASN A 198 6.67 35.79 -9.81
N ARG A 199 6.39 36.06 -8.53
CA ARG A 199 5.44 35.26 -7.74
C ARG A 199 4.01 35.42 -8.23
N VAL A 200 3.58 36.65 -8.52
CA VAL A 200 2.23 36.92 -9.06
C VAL A 200 2.05 36.27 -10.43
N LYS A 201 3.05 36.35 -11.32
CA LYS A 201 3.02 35.68 -12.63
C LYS A 201 2.93 34.15 -12.53
N LYS A 202 3.51 33.54 -11.50
CA LYS A 202 3.48 32.08 -11.26
C LYS A 202 2.22 31.60 -10.54
N LEU A 203 1.43 32.52 -9.96
CA LEU A 203 0.26 32.20 -9.15
C LEU A 203 -0.85 31.44 -9.91
N PRO A 204 -1.23 31.80 -11.16
CA PRO A 204 -2.23 31.04 -11.91
C PRO A 204 -1.81 29.59 -12.11
N CYS A 205 -0.55 29.35 -12.48
CA CYS A 205 -0.01 28.01 -12.65
C CYS A 205 0.06 27.23 -11.32
N GLN A 206 0.30 27.90 -10.18
CA GLN A 206 0.23 27.28 -8.86
C GLN A 206 -1.18 26.82 -8.53
N ILE A 207 -2.18 27.69 -8.73
CA ILE A 207 -3.59 27.37 -8.46
C ILE A 207 -4.05 26.23 -9.38
N THR A 208 -3.77 26.31 -10.68
CA THR A 208 -4.12 25.24 -11.62
C THR A 208 -3.44 23.93 -11.25
N SER A 209 -2.15 23.96 -10.91
CA SER A 209 -1.41 22.77 -10.50
C SER A 209 -1.99 22.13 -9.23
N TYR A 210 -2.31 22.94 -8.23
CA TYR A 210 -2.99 22.49 -7.02
C TYR A 210 -4.35 21.86 -7.34
N LEU A 211 -5.19 22.52 -8.14
CA LEU A 211 -6.49 22.00 -8.53
C LEU A 211 -6.37 20.67 -9.28
N VAL A 212 -5.43 20.56 -10.23
CA VAL A 212 -5.17 19.32 -10.96
C VAL A 212 -4.74 18.22 -10.01
N ALA A 213 -3.78 18.47 -9.10
CA ALA A 213 -3.33 17.48 -8.12
C ALA A 213 -4.48 16.98 -7.24
N HIS A 214 -5.29 17.91 -6.70
CA HIS A 214 -6.36 17.59 -5.74
C HIS A 214 -7.65 17.04 -6.36
N THR A 215 -7.77 17.03 -7.68
CA THR A 215 -8.98 16.52 -8.38
C THR A 215 -8.68 15.35 -9.31
N LEU A 216 -7.96 15.57 -10.39
CA LEU A 216 -7.72 14.58 -11.44
C LEU A 216 -6.41 13.81 -11.21
N GLY A 217 -5.31 14.52 -10.98
CA GLY A 217 -3.96 13.97 -10.90
C GLY A 217 -3.84 12.86 -9.86
N ARG A 218 -4.27 13.10 -8.62
CA ARG A 218 -4.26 12.08 -7.56
C ARG A 218 -5.13 10.86 -7.90
N ARG A 219 -6.30 11.07 -8.53
CA ARG A 219 -7.21 9.97 -8.88
C ARG A 219 -6.69 9.11 -10.03
N MET A 220 -5.94 9.71 -10.96
CA MET A 220 -5.22 8.96 -12.00
C MET A 220 -4.02 8.22 -11.43
N LEU A 221 -3.34 8.83 -10.45
CA LEU A 221 -2.17 8.22 -9.81
C LEU A 221 -2.56 7.05 -8.90
N TYR A 222 -3.69 7.16 -8.18
CA TYR A 222 -4.24 6.15 -7.27
C TYR A 222 -5.72 5.89 -7.58
N PRO A 223 -6.03 5.21 -8.70
CA PRO A 223 -7.40 4.90 -9.09
C PRO A 223 -8.13 4.04 -8.05
N GLY A 224 -7.42 3.22 -7.26
CA GLY A 224 -8.00 2.46 -6.15
C GLY A 224 -8.68 3.34 -5.10
N SER A 225 -8.33 4.63 -4.98
CA SER A 225 -9.01 5.58 -4.08
C SER A 225 -10.35 6.12 -4.63
N VAL A 226 -10.74 5.76 -5.85
CA VAL A 226 -12.00 6.22 -6.46
C VAL A 226 -13.17 5.37 -5.97
N TYR A 227 -14.11 6.00 -5.25
CA TYR A 227 -15.25 5.32 -4.62
C TYR A 227 -16.03 4.37 -5.54
N LEU A 228 -16.28 4.74 -6.79
CA LEU A 228 -17.03 3.89 -7.72
C LEU A 228 -16.27 2.61 -8.08
N LEU A 229 -14.94 2.69 -8.26
CA LEU A 229 -14.10 1.52 -8.51
C LEU A 229 -14.08 0.60 -7.28
N GLN A 230 -13.88 1.17 -6.09
CA GLN A 230 -13.90 0.41 -4.84
C GLN A 230 -15.23 -0.31 -4.61
N LYS A 231 -16.34 0.37 -4.90
CA LYS A 231 -17.67 -0.22 -4.77
C LYS A 231 -17.89 -1.40 -5.72
N ALA A 232 -17.31 -1.35 -6.92
CA ALA A 232 -17.33 -2.47 -7.87
C ALA A 232 -16.45 -3.64 -7.41
N LEU A 233 -15.30 -3.36 -6.79
CA LEU A 233 -14.36 -4.38 -6.28
C LEU A 233 -14.76 -4.98 -4.94
N MET A 234 -15.66 -4.32 -4.19
CA MET A 234 -16.06 -4.71 -2.83
C MET A 234 -16.37 -6.20 -2.63
N PRO A 235 -17.10 -6.91 -3.54
CA PRO A 235 -17.35 -8.34 -3.36
C PRO A 235 -16.07 -9.18 -3.33
N VAL A 236 -15.11 -8.84 -4.21
CA VAL A 236 -13.81 -9.51 -4.31
C VAL A 236 -12.94 -9.20 -3.10
N LEU A 237 -12.95 -7.95 -2.62
CA LEU A 237 -12.23 -7.56 -1.41
C LEU A 237 -12.77 -8.28 -0.16
N LEU A 238 -14.09 -8.34 0.01
CA LEU A 238 -14.71 -9.07 1.13
C LEU A 238 -14.37 -10.56 1.09
N GLN A 239 -14.33 -11.17 -0.10
CA GLN A 239 -13.92 -12.56 -0.27
C GLN A 239 -12.44 -12.76 0.08
N GLY A 240 -11.55 -11.90 -0.40
CA GLY A 240 -10.11 -11.95 -0.09
C GLY A 240 -9.82 -11.79 1.40
N GLN A 241 -10.49 -10.82 2.05
CA GLN A 241 -10.40 -10.66 3.50
C GLN A 241 -10.93 -11.88 4.25
N ALA A 242 -12.05 -12.47 3.82
CA ALA A 242 -12.58 -13.68 4.44
C ALA A 242 -11.60 -14.85 4.30
N ARG A 243 -10.99 -15.03 3.13
CA ARG A 243 -9.94 -16.04 2.89
C ARG A 243 -8.78 -15.88 3.87
N LEU A 244 -8.25 -14.66 4.02
CA LEU A 244 -7.14 -14.38 4.94
C LEU A 244 -7.52 -14.70 6.40
N VAL A 245 -8.73 -14.37 6.83
CA VAL A 245 -9.19 -14.63 8.20
C VAL A 245 -9.44 -16.13 8.43
N GLU A 246 -10.16 -16.80 7.54
CA GLU A 246 -10.63 -18.17 7.72
C GLU A 246 -9.57 -19.22 7.39
N GLU A 247 -8.80 -19.04 6.31
CA GLU A 247 -7.82 -20.01 5.82
C GLU A 247 -6.42 -19.75 6.37
N CYS A 248 -6.09 -18.48 6.65
CA CYS A 248 -4.74 -18.07 7.06
C CYS A 248 -4.66 -17.54 8.49
N ASN A 249 -5.75 -17.61 9.27
CA ASN A 249 -5.82 -17.11 10.65
C ASN A 249 -5.42 -15.62 10.77
N GLY A 250 -5.81 -14.84 9.76
CA GLY A 250 -5.57 -13.41 9.67
C GLY A 250 -6.28 -12.62 10.78
N ARG A 251 -5.58 -11.62 11.30
CA ARG A 251 -6.05 -10.69 12.32
C ARG A 251 -6.11 -9.28 11.73
N ARG A 252 -7.33 -8.78 11.51
CA ARG A 252 -7.56 -7.40 11.07
C ARG A 252 -7.29 -6.42 12.21
N ALA A 253 -6.69 -5.28 11.91
CA ALA A 253 -6.49 -4.21 12.87
C ALA A 253 -6.70 -2.82 12.24
N LYS A 254 -7.19 -1.88 13.04
CA LYS A 254 -7.27 -0.45 12.68
C LYS A 254 -6.14 0.33 13.33
N LEU A 255 -5.30 0.98 12.51
CA LEU A 255 -4.21 1.82 12.99
C LEU A 255 -4.56 3.29 12.80
N LEU A 256 -4.32 4.15 13.81
CA LEU A 256 -4.52 5.60 13.68
C LEU A 256 -3.17 6.29 13.41
N ALA A 257 -3.02 6.82 12.20
CA ALA A 257 -1.84 7.56 11.76
C ALA A 257 -1.81 9.00 12.32
N CYS A 258 -0.65 9.66 12.22
CA CYS A 258 -0.43 10.99 12.80
C CYS A 258 -1.24 12.14 12.17
N ASP A 259 -1.76 11.93 10.97
CA ASP A 259 -2.68 12.87 10.30
C ASP A 259 -4.16 12.58 10.58
N GLY A 260 -4.44 11.63 11.47
CA GLY A 260 -5.80 11.21 11.85
C GLY A 260 -6.44 10.23 10.87
N ASN A 261 -5.72 9.74 9.85
CA ASN A 261 -6.24 8.69 9.00
C ASN A 261 -6.25 7.34 9.74
N GLU A 262 -7.35 6.63 9.60
CA GLU A 262 -7.51 5.24 10.03
C GLU A 262 -7.05 4.31 8.90
N ILE A 263 -6.07 3.47 9.15
CA ILE A 263 -5.46 2.55 8.18
C ILE A 263 -5.91 1.13 8.48
N ASP A 264 -6.49 0.49 7.47
CA ASP A 264 -6.97 -0.90 7.53
C ASP A 264 -5.83 -1.87 7.22
N THR A 265 -5.61 -2.81 8.12
CA THR A 265 -4.50 -3.77 8.05
C THR A 265 -4.94 -5.19 8.35
N MET A 266 -4.19 -6.15 7.81
CA MET A 266 -4.37 -7.57 8.07
C MET A 266 -3.02 -8.22 8.38
N PHE A 267 -2.92 -8.82 9.56
CA PHE A 267 -1.74 -9.53 10.00
C PHE A 267 -1.96 -11.04 10.00
N VAL A 268 -1.08 -11.78 9.34
CA VAL A 268 -1.01 -13.25 9.44
C VAL A 268 0.31 -13.62 10.10
N ASP A 269 0.20 -14.31 11.23
CA ASP A 269 1.35 -14.70 12.05
C ASP A 269 1.70 -16.15 11.78
N ARG A 270 2.89 -16.37 11.23
CA ARG A 270 3.46 -17.70 11.00
C ARG A 270 4.55 -18.05 12.01
N ARG A 271 4.76 -17.25 13.06
CA ARG A 271 5.64 -17.67 14.15
C ARG A 271 5.05 -18.90 14.83
N GLY A 272 5.89 -19.92 15.03
CA GLY A 272 5.47 -21.19 15.64
C GLY A 272 4.89 -22.22 14.66
N THR A 273 4.88 -21.95 13.35
CA THR A 273 4.69 -22.99 12.34
C THR A 273 6.01 -23.76 12.13
N ALA A 274 5.96 -24.85 11.34
CA ALA A 274 7.15 -25.61 10.96
C ALA A 274 8.11 -24.83 10.03
N GLU A 275 7.64 -23.73 9.42
CA GLU A 275 8.39 -22.94 8.46
C GLU A 275 9.24 -21.89 9.18
N THR A 276 10.56 -21.96 9.02
CA THR A 276 11.50 -21.00 9.63
C THR A 276 11.29 -19.56 9.15
N GLN A 277 10.79 -19.39 7.93
CA GLN A 277 10.48 -18.10 7.30
C GLN A 277 9.46 -17.29 8.11
N GLY A 278 8.58 -17.97 8.87
CA GLY A 278 7.55 -17.33 9.68
C GLY A 278 8.09 -16.40 10.77
N GLN A 279 9.38 -16.50 11.12
CA GLN A 279 10.04 -15.57 12.05
C GLN A 279 10.23 -14.17 11.48
N LYS A 280 10.32 -14.05 10.15
CA LYS A 280 10.38 -12.75 9.46
C LYS A 280 8.98 -12.27 9.09
N LEU A 281 8.77 -10.96 9.25
CA LEU A 281 7.56 -10.27 8.84
C LEU A 281 7.78 -9.58 7.50
N VAL A 282 6.94 -9.86 6.51
CA VAL A 282 6.90 -9.11 5.26
C VAL A 282 5.76 -8.08 5.31
N ILE A 283 6.12 -6.79 5.33
CA ILE A 283 5.16 -5.69 5.17
C ILE A 283 4.95 -5.45 3.68
N CYS A 284 3.71 -5.61 3.21
CA CYS A 284 3.37 -5.55 1.78
C CYS A 284 2.82 -4.17 1.41
N CYS A 285 3.52 -3.46 0.52
CA CYS A 285 3.14 -2.15 -0.02
C CYS A 285 2.54 -2.32 -1.42
N GLU A 286 1.23 -2.09 -1.53
CA GLU A 286 0.44 -2.38 -2.73
C GLU A 286 0.64 -1.38 -3.88
N GLY A 287 0.13 -1.77 -5.06
CA GLY A 287 0.08 -0.93 -6.25
C GLY A 287 -1.06 0.11 -6.24
N ASN A 288 -1.15 0.92 -7.30
CA ASN A 288 -2.07 2.07 -7.36
C ASN A 288 -3.58 1.74 -7.44
N ALA A 289 -3.90 0.47 -7.72
CA ALA A 289 -5.21 -0.15 -7.59
C ALA A 289 -5.11 -1.50 -6.85
N GLY A 290 -4.02 -1.69 -6.11
CA GLY A 290 -3.79 -2.86 -5.28
C GLY A 290 -4.48 -2.70 -3.93
N PHE A 291 -4.90 -3.83 -3.36
CA PHE A 291 -5.55 -3.93 -2.07
C PHE A 291 -4.97 -5.14 -1.36
N TYR A 292 -4.68 -5.05 -0.06
CA TYR A 292 -4.03 -6.15 0.65
C TYR A 292 -4.86 -7.44 0.60
N GLU A 293 -6.18 -7.33 0.43
CA GLU A 293 -7.11 -8.46 0.41
C GLU A 293 -6.85 -9.42 -0.75
N VAL A 294 -6.29 -8.93 -1.87
CA VAL A 294 -6.11 -9.69 -3.11
C VAL A 294 -4.81 -9.38 -3.86
N GLY A 295 -3.94 -8.57 -3.25
CA GLY A 295 -2.72 -8.06 -3.87
C GLY A 295 -1.47 -8.84 -3.48
N CYS A 296 -0.41 -8.09 -3.20
CA CYS A 296 0.95 -8.56 -2.99
C CYS A 296 1.11 -9.46 -1.76
N VAL A 297 0.15 -9.46 -0.83
CA VAL A 297 0.17 -10.28 0.40
C VAL A 297 0.27 -11.78 0.10
N SER A 298 -0.31 -12.26 -1.00
CA SER A 298 -0.34 -13.70 -1.29
C SER A 298 1.05 -14.29 -1.52
N THR A 299 1.93 -13.56 -2.21
CA THR A 299 3.27 -14.02 -2.59
C THR A 299 4.17 -14.39 -1.39
N PRO A 300 4.43 -13.49 -0.42
CA PRO A 300 5.23 -13.84 0.76
C PRO A 300 4.52 -14.82 1.69
N LEU A 301 3.18 -14.81 1.70
CA LEU A 301 2.40 -15.76 2.49
C LEU A 301 2.56 -17.19 1.95
N GLU A 302 2.49 -17.37 0.63
CA GLU A 302 2.79 -18.65 -0.03
C GLU A 302 4.26 -19.07 0.13
N ALA A 303 5.18 -18.10 0.27
CA ALA A 303 6.59 -18.35 0.53
C ALA A 303 6.92 -18.66 2.01
N GLY A 304 5.92 -18.71 2.90
CA GLY A 304 6.08 -19.16 4.28
C GLY A 304 6.30 -18.08 5.33
N TYR A 305 6.25 -16.79 4.95
CA TYR A 305 6.53 -15.69 5.87
C TYR A 305 5.31 -15.29 6.70
N SER A 306 5.55 -14.64 7.85
CA SER A 306 4.53 -13.80 8.47
C SER A 306 4.30 -12.58 7.57
N VAL A 307 3.06 -12.10 7.46
CA VAL A 307 2.74 -10.98 6.56
C VAL A 307 1.88 -9.93 7.24
N LEU A 308 2.17 -8.67 6.95
CA LEU A 308 1.35 -7.52 7.31
C LEU A 308 0.94 -6.78 6.03
N GLY A 309 -0.31 -6.97 5.63
CA GLY A 309 -0.93 -6.23 4.54
C GLY A 309 -1.61 -4.97 5.07
N TRP A 310 -1.60 -3.91 4.28
CA TRP A 310 -2.27 -2.65 4.63
C TRP A 310 -2.81 -1.95 3.38
N ASN A 311 -3.88 -1.18 3.55
CA ASN A 311 -4.51 -0.41 2.46
C ASN A 311 -4.09 1.06 2.54
N HIS A 312 -3.71 1.62 1.39
CA HIS A 312 -3.39 3.05 1.23
C HIS A 312 -4.50 3.96 1.80
N PRO A 313 -4.18 5.17 2.30
CA PRO A 313 -5.17 6.20 2.59
C PRO A 313 -6.24 6.35 1.50
N GLY A 314 -7.51 6.17 1.87
CA GLY A 314 -8.66 6.24 0.98
C GLY A 314 -8.97 4.97 0.18
N PHE A 315 -8.29 3.84 0.45
CA PHE A 315 -8.56 2.53 -0.17
C PHE A 315 -9.35 1.63 0.78
N ALA A 316 -10.41 1.03 0.25
CA ALA A 316 -11.28 0.07 0.93
C ALA A 316 -11.72 0.57 2.32
N GLY A 317 -11.20 -0.04 3.39
CA GLY A 317 -11.48 0.39 4.77
C GLY A 317 -10.78 1.70 5.15
N SER A 318 -9.58 1.96 4.64
CA SER A 318 -8.75 3.10 5.07
C SER A 318 -9.38 4.45 4.74
N THR A 319 -9.29 5.40 5.67
CA THR A 319 -9.80 6.76 5.47
C THR A 319 -8.76 7.66 4.79
N GLY A 320 -9.16 8.88 4.44
CA GLY A 320 -8.24 9.88 3.88
C GLY A 320 -8.09 9.79 2.37
N VAL A 321 -6.94 10.26 1.88
CA VAL A 321 -6.61 10.32 0.45
C VAL A 321 -5.10 10.09 0.24
N PRO A 322 -4.69 9.50 -0.89
CA PRO A 322 -3.30 9.06 -1.08
C PRO A 322 -2.41 10.18 -1.64
N PHE A 323 -2.08 11.17 -0.82
CA PHE A 323 -0.96 12.08 -1.11
C PHE A 323 0.34 11.53 -0.53
N PRO A 324 1.52 11.90 -1.07
CA PRO A 324 2.81 11.41 -0.57
C PRO A 324 2.98 11.51 0.95
N GLN A 325 2.49 12.59 1.58
CA GLN A 325 2.55 12.75 3.04
C GLN A 325 1.65 11.75 3.78
N ASN A 326 0.42 11.54 3.28
CA ASN A 326 -0.52 10.59 3.90
C ASN A 326 0.00 9.15 3.76
N GLU A 327 0.57 8.81 2.60
CA GLU A 327 1.22 7.53 2.34
C GLU A 327 2.36 7.26 3.33
N ALA A 328 3.25 8.23 3.54
CA ALA A 328 4.34 8.11 4.50
C ALA A 328 3.84 8.02 5.96
N ASN A 329 2.84 8.82 6.34
CA ASN A 329 2.23 8.74 7.68
C ASN A 329 1.57 7.38 7.93
N ALA A 330 0.93 6.80 6.90
CA ALA A 330 0.33 5.47 6.99
C ALA A 330 1.40 4.38 7.13
N MET A 331 2.47 4.45 6.32
CA MET A 331 3.58 3.50 6.40
C MET A 331 4.28 3.55 7.77
N ASP A 332 4.45 4.75 8.33
CA ASP A 332 5.04 4.95 9.65
C ASP A 332 4.29 4.19 10.75
N VAL A 333 2.97 4.39 10.85
CA VAL A 333 2.16 3.70 11.88
C VAL A 333 2.11 2.19 11.65
N VAL A 334 2.19 1.72 10.40
CA VAL A 334 2.26 0.29 10.05
C VAL A 334 3.56 -0.34 10.56
N VAL A 335 4.71 0.31 10.34
CA VAL A 335 6.01 -0.17 10.84
C VAL A 335 6.05 -0.12 12.37
N GLN A 336 5.57 0.96 12.99
CA GLN A 336 5.50 1.06 14.45
C GLN A 336 4.59 -0.01 15.06
N PHE A 337 3.46 -0.32 14.42
CA PHE A 337 2.59 -1.41 14.85
C PHE A 337 3.31 -2.76 14.79
N ALA A 338 4.05 -3.03 13.70
CA ALA A 338 4.85 -4.25 13.57
C ALA A 338 5.89 -4.41 14.70
N ILE A 339 6.59 -3.32 15.02
CA ILE A 339 7.64 -3.34 16.06
C ILE A 339 7.03 -3.43 17.46
N HIS A 340 6.16 -2.47 17.81
CA HIS A 340 5.75 -2.25 19.19
C HIS A 340 4.56 -3.09 19.62
N ARG A 341 3.70 -3.51 18.69
CA ARG A 341 2.48 -4.26 18.99
C ARG A 341 2.55 -5.72 18.55
N LEU A 342 3.12 -6.00 17.39
CA LEU A 342 3.30 -7.37 16.90
C LEU A 342 4.60 -8.02 17.41
N GLY A 343 5.56 -7.21 17.87
CA GLY A 343 6.78 -7.66 18.55
C GLY A 343 7.85 -8.21 17.62
N PHE A 344 7.89 -7.76 16.36
CA PHE A 344 9.00 -8.08 15.45
C PHE A 344 10.15 -7.10 15.68
N GLN A 345 11.38 -7.59 15.68
CA GLN A 345 12.54 -6.71 15.67
C GLN A 345 12.70 -6.09 14.27
N PRO A 346 13.23 -4.87 14.15
CA PRO A 346 13.50 -4.27 12.83
C PRO A 346 14.25 -5.22 11.89
N GLN A 347 15.25 -5.95 12.40
CA GLN A 347 16.07 -6.90 11.65
C GLN A 347 15.32 -8.15 11.16
N ASP A 348 14.08 -8.35 11.61
CA ASP A 348 13.17 -9.40 11.17
C ASP A 348 12.07 -8.88 10.24
N ILE A 349 12.06 -7.58 9.93
CA ILE A 349 11.07 -6.95 9.05
C ILE A 349 11.63 -6.79 7.65
N VAL A 350 10.93 -7.34 6.66
CA VAL A 350 11.19 -7.19 5.23
C VAL A 350 10.12 -6.29 4.65
N ILE A 351 10.51 -5.31 3.85
CA ILE A 351 9.57 -4.44 3.15
C ILE A 351 9.47 -4.89 1.69
N TYR A 352 8.29 -5.36 1.30
CA TYR A 352 8.01 -5.77 -0.07
C TYR A 352 7.06 -4.77 -0.73
N ALA A 353 7.38 -4.33 -1.93
CA ALA A 353 6.53 -3.41 -2.68
C ALA A 353 6.37 -3.80 -4.13
N TRP A 354 5.19 -3.50 -4.66
CA TRP A 354 4.90 -3.57 -6.08
C TRP A 354 4.58 -2.19 -6.65
N SER A 355 5.18 -1.85 -7.79
CA SER A 355 4.83 -0.65 -8.55
C SER A 355 4.94 0.63 -7.71
N ILE A 356 3.86 1.42 -7.60
CA ILE A 356 3.81 2.67 -6.83
C ILE A 356 4.08 2.49 -5.34
N GLY A 357 3.83 1.29 -4.79
CA GLY A 357 4.16 0.94 -3.40
C GLY A 357 5.65 1.07 -3.09
N GLY A 358 6.51 1.13 -4.13
CA GLY A 358 7.92 1.42 -3.96
C GLY A 358 8.19 2.75 -3.27
N PHE A 359 7.29 3.75 -3.37
CA PHE A 359 7.44 5.00 -2.64
C PHE A 359 7.38 4.79 -1.13
N THR A 360 6.36 4.08 -0.65
CA THR A 360 6.20 3.82 0.80
C THR A 360 7.28 2.89 1.30
N ALA A 361 7.69 1.89 0.51
CA ALA A 361 8.77 1.00 0.87
C ALA A 361 10.13 1.69 0.98
N THR A 362 10.49 2.50 -0.01
CA THR A 362 11.77 3.24 0.02
C THR A 362 11.78 4.32 1.09
N TRP A 363 10.64 4.94 1.38
CA TRP A 363 10.50 5.86 2.52
C TRP A 363 10.70 5.13 3.86
N ALA A 364 10.11 3.94 4.02
CA ALA A 364 10.29 3.13 5.22
C ALA A 364 11.74 2.69 5.39
N ALA A 365 12.39 2.23 4.32
CA ALA A 365 13.79 1.83 4.33
C ALA A 365 14.73 2.99 4.76
N MET A 366 14.48 4.19 4.24
CA MET A 366 15.23 5.39 4.64
C MET A 366 15.00 5.76 6.12
N SER A 367 13.78 5.58 6.63
CA SER A 367 13.38 6.05 7.97
C SER A 367 13.64 5.01 9.06
N TYR A 368 13.67 3.73 8.69
CA TYR A 368 13.92 2.57 9.54
C TYR A 368 15.08 1.76 8.93
N PRO A 369 16.33 2.25 9.01
CA PRO A 369 17.47 1.66 8.32
C PRO A 369 17.83 0.25 8.82
N ASP A 370 17.34 -0.13 10.00
CA ASP A 370 17.59 -1.43 10.62
C ASP A 370 16.67 -2.56 10.11
N VAL A 371 15.78 -2.27 9.14
CA VAL A 371 14.95 -3.31 8.52
C VAL A 371 15.82 -4.38 7.85
N SER A 372 15.34 -5.62 7.83
CA SER A 372 16.09 -6.76 7.29
C SER A 372 16.46 -6.61 5.81
N ALA A 373 15.53 -6.11 5.00
CA ALA A 373 15.62 -6.15 3.55
C ALA A 373 14.50 -5.34 2.89
N VAL A 374 14.76 -4.87 1.67
CA VAL A 374 13.77 -4.24 0.78
C VAL A 374 13.71 -5.01 -0.53
N ILE A 375 12.50 -5.38 -0.96
CA ILE A 375 12.23 -6.05 -2.22
C ILE A 375 11.29 -5.16 -3.04
N LEU A 376 11.74 -4.69 -4.19
CA LEU A 376 10.95 -3.82 -5.09
C LEU A 376 10.64 -4.56 -6.38
N ASP A 377 9.39 -4.94 -6.58
CA ASP A 377 8.90 -5.56 -7.81
C ASP A 377 8.23 -4.54 -8.72
N ALA A 378 8.76 -4.44 -9.95
CA ALA A 378 8.22 -3.56 -10.99
C ALA A 378 7.99 -2.12 -10.52
N SER A 379 8.94 -1.57 -9.77
CA SER A 379 8.88 -0.19 -9.28
C SER A 379 9.64 0.78 -10.19
N PHE A 380 9.59 2.07 -9.86
CA PHE A 380 10.19 3.16 -10.64
C PHE A 380 10.99 4.11 -9.76
N ASP A 381 11.85 4.90 -10.39
CA ASP A 381 12.68 5.92 -9.72
C ASP A 381 11.94 7.18 -9.31
N ASP A 382 11.20 7.70 -10.28
CA ASP A 382 10.67 9.04 -10.32
C ASP A 382 9.35 9.03 -11.07
N LEU A 383 8.34 9.69 -10.53
CA LEU A 383 7.00 9.69 -11.13
C LEU A 383 6.91 10.51 -12.44
N VAL A 384 7.77 11.52 -12.65
CA VAL A 384 7.62 12.45 -13.77
C VAL A 384 7.68 11.77 -15.14
N PRO A 385 8.67 10.90 -15.45
CA PRO A 385 8.72 10.19 -16.72
C PRO A 385 7.46 9.36 -16.99
N LEU A 386 6.94 8.67 -15.96
CA LEU A 386 5.73 7.85 -16.09
C LEU A 386 4.50 8.72 -16.36
N ALA A 387 4.35 9.83 -15.63
CA ALA A 387 3.24 10.75 -15.84
C ALA A 387 3.27 11.38 -17.25
N LEU A 388 4.47 11.72 -17.75
CA LEU A 388 4.63 12.31 -19.09
C LEU A 388 4.41 11.31 -20.23
N LYS A 389 4.59 10.01 -20.00
CA LYS A 389 4.26 8.96 -20.98
C LYS A 389 2.74 8.84 -21.22
N VAL A 390 1.94 9.12 -20.19
CA VAL A 390 0.47 8.97 -20.23
C VAL A 390 -0.23 10.27 -20.63
N MET A 391 0.33 11.42 -20.23
CA MET A 391 -0.30 12.72 -20.44
C MET A 391 0.06 13.34 -21.80
N PRO A 392 -0.81 14.19 -22.39
CA PRO A 392 -0.50 14.87 -23.64
C PRO A 392 0.76 15.74 -23.55
N ASP A 393 1.60 15.71 -24.59
CA ASP A 393 2.86 16.47 -24.64
C ASP A 393 2.67 17.98 -24.45
N SER A 394 1.55 18.53 -24.92
CA SER A 394 1.20 19.94 -24.75
C SER A 394 1.06 20.36 -23.29
N TRP A 395 0.85 19.41 -22.36
CA TRP A 395 0.70 19.67 -20.92
C TRP A 395 1.96 19.37 -20.11
N ARG A 396 3.07 19.01 -20.77
CA ARG A 396 4.33 18.59 -20.12
C ARG A 396 4.77 19.49 -18.98
N GLY A 397 4.75 20.81 -19.18
CA GLY A 397 5.17 21.79 -18.16
C GLY A 397 4.25 21.79 -16.93
N LEU A 398 2.93 21.73 -17.14
CA LEU A 398 1.94 21.68 -16.06
C LEU A 398 2.02 20.36 -15.29
N VAL A 399 2.13 19.23 -16.00
CA VAL A 399 2.25 17.89 -15.40
C VAL A 399 3.51 17.80 -14.56
N THR A 400 4.66 18.18 -15.12
CA THR A 400 5.94 18.18 -14.40
C THR A 400 5.87 19.02 -13.12
N ARG A 401 5.32 20.24 -13.22
CA ARG A 401 5.13 21.11 -12.07
C ARG A 401 4.23 20.48 -11.01
N THR A 402 3.10 19.89 -11.43
CA THR A 402 2.11 19.30 -10.53
C THR A 402 2.65 18.09 -9.80
N VAL A 403 3.34 17.20 -10.51
CA VAL A 403 4.01 16.05 -9.90
C VAL A 403 5.05 16.53 -8.89
N ARG A 404 5.97 17.41 -9.29
CA ARG A 404 7.04 17.87 -8.39
C ARG A 404 6.57 18.62 -7.15
N GLN A 405 5.44 19.36 -7.24
CA GLN A 405 4.96 20.18 -6.13
C GLN A 405 3.99 19.46 -5.20
N HIS A 406 3.20 18.51 -5.70
CA HIS A 406 2.08 17.95 -4.95
C HIS A 406 2.05 16.41 -4.92
N LEU A 407 2.69 15.74 -5.88
CA LEU A 407 2.65 14.28 -6.03
C LEU A 407 4.06 13.70 -6.20
N ASN A 408 5.06 14.29 -5.55
CA ASN A 408 6.46 13.92 -5.76
C ASN A 408 6.76 12.56 -5.11
N LEU A 409 6.97 11.54 -5.93
CA LEU A 409 7.42 10.21 -5.50
C LEU A 409 8.86 10.04 -5.97
N ASN A 410 9.81 10.13 -5.02
CA ASN A 410 11.25 10.13 -5.26
C ASN A 410 11.93 8.86 -4.71
N ASN A 411 11.41 7.71 -5.14
CA ASN A 411 11.79 6.39 -4.63
C ASN A 411 13.30 6.17 -4.65
N ALA A 412 13.96 6.55 -5.76
CA ALA A 412 15.39 6.37 -5.91
C ALA A 412 16.22 7.19 -4.90
N GLU A 413 15.85 8.46 -4.67
CA GLU A 413 16.55 9.33 -3.73
C GLU A 413 16.39 8.82 -2.28
N GLN A 414 15.23 8.24 -1.97
CA GLN A 414 14.96 7.61 -0.67
C GLN A 414 15.76 6.32 -0.51
N LEU A 415 15.75 5.46 -1.53
CA LEU A 415 16.47 4.19 -1.53
C LEU A 415 17.99 4.37 -1.41
N CYS A 416 18.56 5.39 -2.05
CA CYS A 416 20.00 5.72 -1.93
C CYS A 416 20.45 6.08 -0.50
N ARG A 417 19.52 6.30 0.44
CA ARG A 417 19.83 6.55 1.86
C ARG A 417 19.75 5.29 2.73
N TYR A 418 19.32 4.18 2.17
CA TYR A 418 19.23 2.90 2.85
C TYR A 418 20.47 2.05 2.54
N GLN A 419 21.11 1.56 3.59
CA GLN A 419 22.37 0.80 3.50
C GLN A 419 22.17 -0.72 3.55
N GLY A 420 20.97 -1.19 3.89
CA GLY A 420 20.68 -2.61 4.01
C GLY A 420 20.44 -3.31 2.66
N PRO A 421 20.14 -4.61 2.68
CA PRO A 421 19.96 -5.42 1.49
C PRO A 421 18.76 -4.98 0.63
N VAL A 422 18.98 -4.89 -0.69
CA VAL A 422 17.95 -4.52 -1.68
C VAL A 422 17.92 -5.53 -2.81
N LEU A 423 16.73 -6.04 -3.12
CA LEU A 423 16.44 -6.82 -4.33
C LEU A 423 15.48 -6.03 -5.21
N LEU A 424 15.87 -5.84 -6.46
CA LEU A 424 15.04 -5.25 -7.50
C LEU A 424 14.55 -6.37 -8.40
N ILE A 425 13.24 -6.47 -8.60
CA ILE A 425 12.65 -7.43 -9.54
C ILE A 425 12.18 -6.65 -10.75
N ARG A 426 12.87 -6.86 -11.88
CA ARG A 426 12.54 -6.24 -13.16
C ARG A 426 11.69 -7.19 -13.98
N ARG A 427 10.53 -6.69 -14.41
CA ARG A 427 9.64 -7.42 -15.32
C ARG A 427 10.03 -7.15 -16.77
N THR A 428 10.40 -8.20 -17.50
CA THR A 428 10.95 -8.03 -18.87
C THR A 428 9.87 -7.72 -19.91
N LYS A 429 8.60 -8.01 -19.63
CA LYS A 429 7.44 -7.72 -20.49
C LYS A 429 6.55 -6.61 -19.92
N ASP A 430 7.10 -5.73 -19.09
CA ASP A 430 6.36 -4.64 -18.44
C ASP A 430 5.97 -3.54 -19.44
N GLU A 431 4.68 -3.30 -19.57
CA GLU A 431 4.10 -2.29 -20.45
C GLU A 431 3.99 -0.90 -19.79
N ILE A 432 4.04 -0.85 -18.45
CA ILE A 432 3.83 0.34 -17.63
C ILE A 432 5.17 0.99 -17.30
N ILE A 433 6.02 0.26 -16.58
CA ILE A 433 7.34 0.69 -16.14
C ILE A 433 8.29 0.52 -17.31
N THR A 434 8.64 1.64 -17.93
CA THR A 434 9.38 1.59 -19.20
C THR A 434 10.84 1.28 -18.91
N THR A 435 11.32 0.17 -19.46
CA THR A 435 12.70 -0.32 -19.30
C THR A 435 13.74 0.56 -20.00
N THR A 436 13.34 1.54 -20.83
CA THR A 436 14.27 2.37 -21.62
C THR A 436 14.94 3.48 -20.82
N ASN A 437 14.40 3.86 -19.65
CA ASN A 437 15.05 4.79 -18.73
C ASN A 437 15.38 4.03 -17.46
N LEU A 438 16.68 3.77 -17.28
CA LEU A 438 17.30 2.81 -16.36
C LEU A 438 17.61 3.23 -14.89
N PRO A 439 17.12 4.31 -14.26
CA PRO A 439 17.78 4.77 -13.04
C PRO A 439 17.68 3.82 -11.82
N LEU A 440 16.60 3.07 -11.58
CA LEU A 440 16.40 2.42 -10.26
C LEU A 440 17.26 1.20 -10.14
N HIS A 441 17.39 0.46 -11.24
CA HIS A 441 18.17 -0.76 -11.31
C HIS A 441 19.67 -0.52 -11.10
N LEU A 442 20.15 0.71 -11.36
CA LEU A 442 21.57 1.05 -11.28
C LEU A 442 21.92 2.03 -10.16
N ARG A 443 20.97 2.78 -9.61
CA ARG A 443 21.24 3.81 -8.60
C ARG A 443 21.69 3.26 -7.24
N PRO A 444 21.07 2.21 -6.67
CA PRO A 444 21.55 1.65 -5.39
C PRO A 444 22.97 1.08 -5.53
N PRO A 445 23.28 0.21 -6.52
CA PRO A 445 24.66 -0.21 -6.76
C PRO A 445 25.60 0.95 -7.10
N GLY A 446 25.11 1.96 -7.83
CA GLY A 446 25.89 3.14 -8.19
C GLY A 446 26.24 4.06 -7.02
N THR A 447 25.38 4.10 -6.00
CA THR A 447 25.61 4.90 -4.79
C THR A 447 26.49 4.14 -3.81
N GLN A 448 26.30 2.82 -3.70
CA GLN A 448 27.09 1.96 -2.82
C GLN A 448 28.49 1.68 -3.36
N TYR A 449 28.63 1.48 -4.68
CA TYR A 449 29.88 1.12 -5.36
C TYR A 449 30.22 2.12 -6.50
N PRO A 450 30.37 3.42 -6.20
CA PRO A 450 30.49 4.48 -7.22
C PRO A 450 31.68 4.28 -8.18
N ARG A 451 32.75 3.63 -7.73
CA ARG A 451 33.96 3.40 -8.53
C ARG A 451 33.85 2.18 -9.45
N VAL A 452 33.09 1.17 -9.04
CA VAL A 452 32.72 0.02 -9.88
C VAL A 452 31.70 0.44 -10.93
N MET A 453 30.66 1.17 -10.50
CA MET A 453 29.58 1.68 -11.34
C MET A 453 29.92 3.03 -12.00
N ALA A 454 31.20 3.22 -12.34
CA ALA A 454 31.64 4.31 -13.20
C ALA A 454 31.18 4.07 -14.66
N GLU A 455 31.55 4.97 -15.59
CA GLU A 455 31.09 4.94 -16.99
C GLU A 455 31.22 3.56 -17.66
N GLU A 456 32.38 2.90 -17.50
CA GLU A 456 32.65 1.58 -18.09
C GLU A 456 31.79 0.46 -17.48
N GLY A 457 31.62 0.46 -16.15
CA GLY A 457 30.77 -0.51 -15.45
C GLY A 457 29.29 -0.33 -15.83
N LEU A 458 28.81 0.92 -15.87
CA LEU A 458 27.45 1.23 -16.30
C LEU A 458 27.20 0.83 -17.75
N ARG A 459 28.21 0.95 -18.63
CA ARG A 459 28.08 0.54 -20.03
C ARG A 459 27.83 -0.96 -20.17
N VAL A 460 28.61 -1.79 -19.47
CA VAL A 460 28.42 -3.25 -19.54
C VAL A 460 27.12 -3.70 -18.87
N VAL A 461 26.72 -3.06 -17.77
CA VAL A 461 25.44 -3.37 -17.13
C VAL A 461 24.27 -2.93 -18.01
N ARG A 462 24.37 -1.80 -18.71
CA ARG A 462 23.36 -1.40 -19.72
C ARG A 462 23.21 -2.42 -20.83
N GLN A 463 24.34 -2.89 -21.39
CA GLN A 463 24.33 -3.95 -22.39
C GLN A 463 23.64 -5.22 -21.87
N TRP A 464 23.92 -5.62 -20.63
CA TRP A 464 23.24 -6.75 -19.99
C TRP A 464 21.74 -6.50 -19.79
N LEU A 465 21.33 -5.28 -19.44
CA LEU A 465 19.93 -4.92 -19.24
C LEU A 465 19.13 -4.79 -20.56
N GLU A 466 19.80 -4.47 -21.65
CA GLU A 466 19.23 -4.42 -23.00
C GLU A 466 19.02 -5.82 -23.61
N ALA A 467 19.61 -6.86 -23.00
CA ALA A 467 19.39 -8.23 -23.42
C ALA A 467 17.90 -8.61 -23.39
N SER A 468 17.45 -9.25 -24.46
CA SER A 468 16.04 -9.58 -24.69
C SER A 468 15.66 -10.98 -24.17
N SER A 469 16.64 -11.78 -23.74
CA SER A 469 16.44 -13.14 -23.24
C SER A 469 17.47 -13.55 -22.19
N GLN A 470 17.14 -14.53 -21.36
CA GLN A 470 18.08 -15.11 -20.38
C GLN A 470 19.35 -15.69 -21.03
N LEU A 471 19.24 -16.21 -22.25
CA LEU A 471 20.38 -16.70 -23.02
C LEU A 471 21.33 -15.56 -23.41
N GLU A 472 20.80 -14.42 -23.82
CA GLU A 472 21.58 -13.24 -24.17
C GLU A 472 22.21 -12.61 -22.91
N GLU A 473 21.46 -12.55 -21.81
CA GLU A 473 21.99 -12.15 -20.50
C GLU A 473 23.18 -13.01 -20.07
N ALA A 474 23.05 -14.34 -20.17
CA ALA A 474 24.12 -15.28 -19.86
C ALA A 474 25.31 -15.16 -20.83
N SER A 475 25.04 -14.84 -22.10
CA SER A 475 26.07 -14.59 -23.11
C SER A 475 26.89 -13.34 -22.77
N VAL A 476 26.25 -12.22 -22.40
CA VAL A 476 26.95 -11.01 -21.95
C VAL A 476 27.77 -11.30 -20.70
N TYR A 477 27.21 -12.03 -19.72
CA TYR A 477 27.94 -12.40 -18.51
C TYR A 477 29.17 -13.28 -18.81
N SER A 478 29.05 -14.22 -19.74
CA SER A 478 30.15 -15.09 -20.17
C SER A 478 31.19 -14.35 -21.03
N GLN A 479 30.75 -13.40 -21.87
CA GLN A 479 31.62 -12.60 -22.73
C GLN A 479 32.64 -11.79 -21.92
N TRP A 480 32.24 -11.30 -20.74
CA TRP A 480 33.11 -10.54 -19.85
C TRP A 480 33.87 -11.41 -18.83
N GLU A 481 33.80 -12.74 -18.97
CA GLU A 481 34.52 -13.72 -18.14
C GLU A 481 34.37 -13.45 -16.64
N VAL A 482 33.14 -13.16 -16.19
CA VAL A 482 32.88 -12.76 -14.80
C VAL A 482 33.15 -13.93 -13.86
N ASP A 483 34.24 -13.83 -13.08
CA ASP A 483 34.59 -14.77 -12.02
C ASP A 483 33.89 -14.37 -10.71
N GLU A 484 32.87 -15.15 -10.31
CA GLU A 484 32.10 -14.89 -9.09
C GLU A 484 32.94 -15.03 -7.81
N ASP A 485 33.87 -15.99 -7.76
CA ASP A 485 34.69 -16.26 -6.58
C ASP A 485 35.72 -15.13 -6.40
N TRP A 486 36.31 -14.66 -7.50
CA TRP A 486 37.17 -13.49 -7.48
C TRP A 486 36.41 -12.24 -7.04
N CYS A 487 35.21 -11.98 -7.58
CA CYS A 487 34.38 -10.84 -7.19
C CYS A 487 34.05 -10.86 -5.68
N LEU A 488 33.64 -12.01 -5.15
CA LEU A 488 33.37 -12.19 -3.72
C LEU A 488 34.62 -11.96 -2.87
N SER A 489 35.77 -12.49 -3.29
CA SER A 489 37.04 -12.32 -2.59
C SER A 489 37.44 -10.84 -2.49
N VAL A 490 37.32 -10.09 -3.60
CA VAL A 490 37.62 -8.65 -3.63
C VAL A 490 36.71 -7.88 -2.70
N LEU A 491 35.39 -8.12 -2.76
CA LEU A 491 34.42 -7.41 -1.94
C LEU A 491 34.60 -7.73 -0.44
N ARG A 492 34.81 -8.99 -0.06
CA ARG A 492 35.05 -9.40 1.33
C ARG A 492 36.35 -8.83 1.88
N SER A 493 37.41 -8.83 1.07
CA SER A 493 38.69 -8.25 1.47
C SER A 493 38.55 -6.75 1.71
N TYR A 494 37.85 -6.04 0.82
CA TYR A 494 37.59 -4.62 0.99
C TYR A 494 36.76 -4.33 2.25
N GLN A 495 35.69 -5.09 2.50
CA GLN A 495 34.85 -4.96 3.70
C GLN A 495 35.63 -5.20 4.99
N ALA A 496 36.52 -6.20 5.01
CA ALA A 496 37.34 -6.51 6.17
C ALA A 496 38.32 -5.38 6.52
N GLU A 497 38.80 -4.65 5.51
CA GLU A 497 39.74 -3.54 5.69
C GLU A 497 39.05 -2.20 6.01
N HIS A 498 37.94 -1.89 5.35
CA HIS A 498 37.29 -0.57 5.40
C HIS A 498 35.98 -0.53 6.18
N GLY A 499 35.45 -1.69 6.58
CA GLY A 499 34.17 -1.84 7.28
C GLY A 499 32.97 -2.06 6.35
N PRO A 500 31.77 -2.26 6.94
CA PRO A 500 30.54 -2.57 6.20
C PRO A 500 29.85 -1.34 5.60
N ASP A 501 30.23 -0.13 6.00
CA ASP A 501 29.49 1.09 5.67
C ASP A 501 29.79 1.58 4.25
N PHE A 502 28.73 1.89 3.50
CA PHE A 502 28.81 2.48 2.16
C PHE A 502 28.94 4.02 2.22
N PRO A 503 29.50 4.68 1.19
CA PRO A 503 29.93 4.14 -0.11
C PRO A 503 31.33 3.51 -0.07
N TRP A 504 31.51 2.43 -0.82
CA TRP A 504 32.81 1.78 -1.01
C TRP A 504 33.53 2.34 -2.24
N SER A 505 34.78 2.75 -2.06
CA SER A 505 35.66 3.14 -3.16
C SER A 505 36.35 1.94 -3.84
N VAL A 506 35.87 0.72 -3.56
CA VAL A 506 36.31 -0.50 -4.26
C VAL A 506 36.26 -0.29 -5.77
N GLY A 507 37.38 -0.53 -6.45
CA GLY A 507 37.53 -0.25 -7.88
C GLY A 507 38.49 0.89 -8.23
N GLU A 508 38.97 1.71 -7.28
CA GLU A 508 40.01 2.73 -7.58
C GLU A 508 41.30 2.11 -8.11
N ASP A 509 41.76 1.02 -7.47
CA ASP A 509 43.00 0.33 -7.84
C ASP A 509 42.79 -0.92 -8.69
N ILE A 510 41.57 -1.12 -9.22
CA ILE A 510 41.20 -2.30 -10.02
C ILE A 510 41.27 -1.95 -11.51
N SER A 511 41.74 -2.89 -12.32
CA SER A 511 41.74 -2.77 -13.77
C SER A 511 40.32 -2.47 -14.32
N THR A 512 40.25 -1.92 -15.53
CA THR A 512 38.97 -1.67 -16.20
C THR A 512 38.15 -2.95 -16.36
N ASP A 513 38.79 -4.08 -16.64
CA ASP A 513 38.10 -5.36 -16.81
C ASP A 513 37.58 -5.91 -15.47
N GLY A 514 38.38 -5.80 -14.40
CA GLY A 514 37.92 -6.17 -13.06
C GLY A 514 36.73 -5.34 -12.59
N ARG A 515 36.70 -4.03 -12.91
CA ARG A 515 35.53 -3.17 -12.63
C ARG A 515 34.29 -3.60 -13.42
N ARG A 516 34.44 -3.99 -14.69
CA ARG A 516 33.33 -4.50 -15.51
C ARG A 516 32.76 -5.80 -14.94
N GLN A 517 33.64 -6.72 -14.53
CA GLN A 517 33.23 -7.98 -13.88
C GLN A 517 32.47 -7.71 -12.58
N LEU A 518 33.02 -6.88 -11.68
CA LEU A 518 32.35 -6.50 -10.43
C LEU A 518 31.00 -5.82 -10.70
N ALA A 519 30.90 -4.96 -11.72
CA ALA A 519 29.66 -4.27 -12.05
C ALA A 519 28.57 -5.27 -12.48
N LEU A 520 28.90 -6.21 -13.39
CA LEU A 520 27.96 -7.26 -13.82
C LEU A 520 27.58 -8.20 -12.69
N PHE A 521 28.56 -8.59 -11.86
CA PHE A 521 28.32 -9.42 -10.68
C PHE A 521 27.33 -8.75 -9.72
N LEU A 522 27.59 -7.51 -9.31
CA LEU A 522 26.71 -6.75 -8.41
C LEU A 522 25.33 -6.52 -9.01
N ALA A 523 25.25 -6.19 -10.31
CA ALA A 523 23.98 -6.04 -11.00
C ALA A 523 23.15 -7.33 -10.91
N ARG A 524 23.77 -8.50 -11.15
CA ARG A 524 23.08 -9.80 -11.07
C ARG A 524 22.70 -10.22 -9.65
N LYS A 525 23.43 -9.77 -8.61
CA LYS A 525 23.08 -10.04 -7.20
C LYS A 525 21.94 -9.17 -6.69
N HIS A 526 21.82 -7.94 -7.18
CA HIS A 526 20.79 -6.98 -6.74
C HIS A 526 19.57 -6.89 -7.67
N LEU A 527 19.66 -7.41 -8.90
CA LEU A 527 18.58 -7.40 -9.87
C LEU A 527 18.19 -8.82 -10.29
N HIS A 528 16.90 -9.13 -10.19
CA HIS A 528 16.30 -10.35 -10.71
C HIS A 528 15.37 -10.02 -11.89
N ASN A 529 15.63 -10.59 -13.06
CA ASN A 529 14.74 -10.48 -14.21
C ASN A 529 13.64 -11.54 -14.12
N PHE A 530 12.39 -11.10 -14.20
CA PHE A 530 11.20 -11.95 -14.18
C PHE A 530 10.40 -11.76 -15.48
N GLU A 531 10.20 -12.85 -16.22
CA GLU A 531 9.50 -12.80 -17.51
C GLU A 531 7.97 -12.75 -17.32
N ALA A 532 7.43 -11.55 -17.10
CA ALA A 532 6.01 -11.34 -16.92
C ALA A 532 5.56 -9.91 -17.29
N THR A 533 4.25 -9.71 -17.49
CA THR A 533 3.65 -8.37 -17.65
C THR A 533 3.48 -7.70 -16.29
N HIS A 534 3.12 -6.41 -16.27
CA HIS A 534 3.11 -5.61 -15.04
C HIS A 534 2.19 -6.17 -13.94
N CYS A 535 1.01 -6.64 -14.32
CA CYS A 535 -0.04 -7.08 -13.39
C CYS A 535 -0.05 -8.60 -13.12
N THR A 536 0.91 -9.37 -13.65
CA THR A 536 1.02 -10.80 -13.31
C THR A 536 1.48 -10.95 -11.85
N PRO A 537 0.80 -11.71 -10.99
CA PRO A 537 1.28 -11.93 -9.62
C PRO A 537 2.69 -12.52 -9.59
N LEU A 538 3.55 -12.05 -8.68
CA LEU A 538 4.89 -12.63 -8.48
C LEU A 538 4.74 -14.01 -7.82
N PRO A 539 5.25 -15.11 -8.42
CA PRO A 539 5.21 -16.42 -7.78
C PRO A 539 6.05 -16.47 -6.50
N ALA A 540 5.64 -17.27 -5.52
CA ALA A 540 6.37 -17.46 -4.26
C ALA A 540 7.84 -17.88 -4.46
N GLN A 541 8.14 -18.66 -5.50
CA GLN A 541 9.49 -19.13 -5.85
C GLN A 541 10.43 -17.99 -6.25
N ASN A 542 9.87 -16.88 -6.74
CA ASN A 542 10.59 -15.68 -7.15
C ASN A 542 10.70 -14.66 -6.00
N PHE A 543 10.04 -14.90 -4.87
CA PHE A 543 10.18 -14.09 -3.66
C PHE A 543 11.40 -14.57 -2.86
N GLN A 544 12.54 -13.95 -3.13
CA GLN A 544 13.82 -14.32 -2.54
C GLN A 544 14.33 -13.19 -1.65
N MET A 545 15.01 -13.56 -0.56
CA MET A 545 15.70 -12.57 0.27
C MET A 545 16.83 -11.92 -0.54
N PRO A 546 17.01 -10.59 -0.44
CA PRO A 546 18.11 -9.94 -1.14
C PRO A 546 19.47 -10.48 -0.73
N TRP A 547 20.42 -10.44 -1.66
CA TRP A 547 21.80 -10.80 -1.40
C TRP A 547 22.44 -9.85 -0.39
N HIS A 548 23.24 -10.42 0.50
CA HIS A 548 24.12 -9.73 1.44
C HIS A 548 25.48 -10.42 1.38
N LEU A 549 26.56 -9.63 1.41
CA LEU A 549 27.94 -10.11 1.29
C LEU A 549 28.37 -11.00 2.46
#